data_AF-A0A317H4G5-F1
#
_entry.id   AF-A0A317H4G5-F1
#
_cell.length_a   1.000
_cell.length_b   1.000
_cell.length_c   1.000
_cell.angle_alpha   90.00
_cell.angle_beta   90.00
_cell.angle_gamma   90.00
#
_symmetry.space_group_name_H-M   'P 1'
#
loop_
_entity.id
_entity.type
_entity.pdbx_description
1 polymer ?
#
loop_
_entity_poly.entity_id
_entity_poly.type
_entity_poly.pdbx_seq_one_letter_code
_entity_poly.pdbx_strand_id
1 'polypeptide(L)'
;MLTRQIALVSQSEKISLKETALISAALQKQIVRDFTPIWEIDASIDPFDTLDDVPLGYWPIIIKDDIGQAGAGGFHLDKNGQPYSLVATSDETSLACSHEMIEMLVDPFGSRQVASDSIMEGQGRVSYLVEACDPCEGIDYAYTVNGVVVSDFYTPNYFDPVVSGGVRYSYNGSIKQPKQLLPGGYLSWLVAETGDTWQAKYFTQNIEYVNLGKLQMQTKSWREIIDSLTLKPAIDRMKNPLKVRKGQSSKKMLVSEMNISAATGRAKSLTAEINALADTVPLTFSVLFTGGKGKITFSADDLPGSPRVISYDNPSQKNPQVFTVNQSADWHLTSKSGAAPDKGKISLRIKKGDTEIYSEDYAGKNNPIVGSIAYNAGA
;
A
#
# COMPACT_ATOMS: atom_id res chain seq x y z
N MET A 1 -26.56 -6.06 -11.13
CA MET A 1 -25.27 -5.39 -11.38
C MET A 1 -24.34 -6.38 -12.10
N LEU A 2 -23.24 -5.93 -12.69
CA LEU A 2 -22.23 -6.85 -13.22
C LEU A 2 -21.43 -7.43 -12.04
N THR A 3 -21.45 -8.75 -11.88
CA THR A 3 -20.65 -9.46 -10.87
C THR A 3 -19.17 -9.35 -11.20
N ARG A 4 -18.37 -8.88 -10.24
CA ARG A 4 -16.91 -8.82 -10.37
C ARG A 4 -16.29 -10.17 -10.07
N GLN A 5 -15.35 -10.59 -10.89
CA GLN A 5 -14.72 -11.90 -10.78
C GLN A 5 -13.30 -11.73 -10.26
N ILE A 6 -12.95 -12.41 -9.17
CA ILE A 6 -11.63 -12.34 -8.53
C ILE A 6 -10.99 -13.72 -8.63
N ALA A 7 -9.69 -13.76 -8.94
CA ALA A 7 -8.91 -14.98 -8.93
C ALA A 7 -7.94 -14.97 -7.75
N LEU A 8 -7.83 -16.07 -7.01
CA LEU A 8 -6.80 -16.24 -5.99
C LEU A 8 -5.77 -17.25 -6.47
N VAL A 9 -4.52 -16.82 -6.58
CA VAL A 9 -3.42 -17.64 -7.12
C VAL A 9 -2.23 -17.58 -6.18
N SER A 10 -1.64 -18.73 -5.85
CA SER A 10 -0.36 -18.79 -5.14
C SER A 10 0.76 -19.07 -6.13
N GLN A 11 1.79 -18.23 -6.12
CA GLN A 11 3.09 -18.49 -6.76
C GLN A 11 4.17 -18.83 -5.71
N SER A 12 3.78 -19.11 -4.46
CA SER A 12 4.69 -19.54 -3.40
C SER A 12 4.63 -21.06 -3.22
N GLU A 13 5.79 -21.70 -3.07
CA GLU A 13 5.84 -23.13 -2.70
C GLU A 13 5.37 -23.39 -1.25
N LYS A 14 5.25 -22.33 -0.43
CA LYS A 14 4.83 -22.43 0.97
C LYS A 14 3.31 -22.53 1.12
N ILE A 15 2.54 -22.12 0.10
CA ILE A 15 1.08 -22.15 0.12
C ILE A 15 0.60 -23.02 -1.02
N SER A 16 0.06 -24.19 -0.65
CA SER A 16 -0.48 -25.17 -1.59
C SER A 16 -1.82 -24.72 -2.17
N LEU A 17 -2.19 -25.26 -3.35
CA LEU A 17 -3.52 -25.05 -3.92
C LEU A 17 -4.66 -25.41 -2.94
N LYS A 18 -4.45 -26.41 -2.07
CA LYS A 18 -5.41 -26.76 -1.02
C LYS A 18 -5.62 -25.61 -0.04
N GLU A 19 -4.55 -24.95 0.40
CA GLU A 19 -4.63 -23.79 1.29
C GLU A 19 -5.23 -22.59 0.57
N THR A 20 -4.84 -22.33 -0.68
CA THR A 20 -5.45 -21.31 -1.55
C THR A 20 -6.97 -21.52 -1.66
N ALA A 21 -7.43 -22.75 -1.85
CA ALA A 21 -8.86 -23.06 -1.92
C ALA A 21 -9.59 -22.84 -0.58
N LEU A 22 -8.94 -23.14 0.55
CA LEU A 22 -9.52 -22.87 1.88
C LEU A 22 -9.64 -21.35 2.13
N ILE A 23 -8.62 -20.57 1.75
CA ILE A 23 -8.66 -19.10 1.83
C ILE A 23 -9.79 -18.58 0.92
N SER A 24 -9.82 -18.98 -0.35
CA SER A 24 -10.85 -18.57 -1.31
C SER A 24 -12.27 -18.89 -0.81
N ALA A 25 -12.51 -20.06 -0.21
CA ALA A 25 -13.82 -20.40 0.35
C ALA A 25 -14.23 -19.50 1.52
N ALA A 26 -13.29 -19.06 2.36
CA ALA A 26 -13.56 -18.09 3.42
C ALA A 26 -13.84 -16.70 2.83
N LEU A 27 -13.04 -16.25 1.87
CA LEU A 27 -13.22 -14.97 1.19
C LEU A 27 -14.53 -14.90 0.41
N GLN A 28 -14.94 -15.97 -0.29
CA GLN A 28 -16.22 -16.03 -0.98
C GLN A 28 -17.40 -15.84 -0.02
N LYS A 29 -17.31 -16.41 1.18
CA LYS A 29 -18.32 -16.23 2.23
C LYS A 29 -18.26 -14.82 2.80
N GLN A 30 -17.08 -14.25 2.98
CA GLN A 30 -16.92 -12.86 3.39
C GLN A 30 -17.58 -11.91 2.37
N ILE A 31 -17.37 -12.10 1.08
CA ILE A 31 -18.02 -11.32 0.02
C ILE A 31 -19.54 -11.37 0.20
N VAL A 32 -20.14 -12.55 0.15
CA VAL A 32 -21.61 -12.69 0.04
C VAL A 32 -22.33 -12.37 1.34
N ARG A 33 -21.77 -12.79 2.50
CA ARG A 33 -22.43 -12.63 3.80
C ARG A 33 -22.14 -11.28 4.44
N ASP A 34 -20.93 -10.75 4.26
CA ASP A 34 -20.41 -9.67 5.09
C ASP A 34 -20.31 -8.36 4.30
N PHE A 35 -19.70 -8.42 3.12
CA PHE A 35 -19.35 -7.26 2.32
C PHE A 35 -20.50 -6.77 1.42
N THR A 36 -21.04 -7.65 0.56
CA THR A 36 -22.07 -7.30 -0.43
C THR A 36 -23.31 -6.64 0.20
N PRO A 37 -23.84 -7.08 1.36
CA PRO A 37 -24.99 -6.41 1.98
C PRO A 37 -24.72 -4.98 2.47
N ILE A 38 -23.46 -4.59 2.64
CA ILE A 38 -23.06 -3.26 3.14
C ILE A 38 -22.65 -2.33 2.00
N TRP A 39 -21.84 -2.84 1.07
CA TRP A 39 -21.28 -2.05 -0.02
C TRP A 39 -22.08 -2.15 -1.32
N GLU A 40 -23.06 -3.05 -1.39
CA GLU A 40 -23.91 -3.31 -2.57
C GLU A 40 -23.09 -3.65 -3.83
N ILE A 41 -21.98 -4.36 -3.64
CA ILE A 41 -21.09 -4.79 -4.71
C ILE A 41 -21.10 -6.32 -4.78
N ASP A 42 -21.54 -6.84 -5.91
CA ASP A 42 -21.57 -8.28 -6.21
C ASP A 42 -20.20 -8.75 -6.71
N ALA A 43 -19.67 -9.81 -6.09
CA ALA A 43 -18.43 -10.42 -6.53
C ALA A 43 -18.37 -11.93 -6.25
N SER A 44 -17.43 -12.59 -6.92
CA SER A 44 -17.01 -13.96 -6.62
C SER A 44 -15.49 -14.08 -6.64
N ILE A 45 -14.96 -15.06 -5.90
CA ILE A 45 -13.55 -15.37 -5.83
C ILE A 45 -13.31 -16.87 -5.99
N ASP A 46 -12.50 -17.24 -6.97
CA ASP A 46 -12.18 -18.62 -7.29
C ASP A 46 -10.67 -18.89 -7.14
N PRO A 47 -10.25 -20.06 -6.60
CA PRO A 47 -8.85 -20.43 -6.55
C PRO A 47 -8.39 -21.02 -7.89
N PHE A 48 -7.21 -20.63 -8.35
CA PHE A 48 -6.57 -21.20 -9.53
C PHE A 48 -5.18 -21.75 -9.19
N ASP A 49 -4.76 -22.82 -9.87
CA ASP A 49 -3.45 -23.45 -9.67
C ASP A 49 -2.32 -22.54 -10.18
N THR A 50 -2.52 -21.95 -11.36
CA THR A 50 -1.55 -21.03 -11.96
C THR A 50 -2.23 -19.79 -12.54
N LEU A 51 -1.44 -18.73 -12.79
CA LEU A 51 -1.93 -17.53 -13.48
C LEU A 51 -2.40 -17.82 -14.91
N ASP A 52 -1.83 -18.83 -15.58
CA ASP A 52 -2.22 -19.21 -16.94
C ASP A 52 -3.65 -19.78 -16.99
N ASP A 53 -4.17 -20.26 -15.85
CA ASP A 53 -5.53 -20.79 -15.73
C ASP A 53 -6.58 -19.70 -15.50
N VAL A 54 -6.16 -18.46 -15.19
CA VAL A 54 -7.05 -17.36 -14.83
C VAL A 54 -7.74 -16.79 -16.08
N PRO A 55 -9.09 -16.81 -16.16
CA PRO A 55 -9.81 -16.27 -17.31
C PRO A 55 -9.59 -14.76 -17.46
N LEU A 56 -9.68 -14.29 -18.71
CA LEU A 56 -9.73 -12.85 -18.96
C LEU A 56 -10.91 -12.20 -18.22
N GLY A 57 -10.67 -11.01 -17.67
CA GLY A 57 -11.66 -10.26 -16.91
C GLY A 57 -11.58 -10.47 -15.40
N TYR A 58 -11.02 -11.58 -14.92
CA TYR A 58 -10.80 -11.81 -13.48
C TYR A 58 -9.76 -10.83 -12.92
N TRP A 59 -9.93 -10.37 -11.69
CA TRP A 59 -8.95 -9.55 -10.96
C TRP A 59 -8.10 -10.46 -10.06
N PRO A 60 -6.81 -10.66 -10.36
CA PRO A 60 -6.01 -11.62 -9.63
C PRO A 60 -5.45 -11.03 -8.32
N ILE A 61 -5.58 -11.80 -7.24
CA ILE A 61 -4.81 -11.68 -6.01
C ILE A 61 -3.71 -12.74 -6.09
N ILE A 62 -2.46 -12.29 -6.10
CA ILE A 62 -1.29 -13.14 -6.37
C ILE A 62 -0.43 -13.21 -5.12
N ILE A 63 -0.39 -14.40 -4.50
CA ILE A 63 0.42 -14.63 -3.31
C ILE A 63 1.85 -15.00 -3.72
N LYS A 64 2.84 -14.30 -3.17
CA LYS A 64 4.27 -14.50 -3.46
C LYS A 64 5.11 -14.44 -2.19
N ASP A 65 6.27 -15.10 -2.21
CA ASP A 65 7.22 -15.02 -1.10
C ASP A 65 7.90 -13.64 -0.97
N ASP A 66 8.07 -12.96 -2.10
CA ASP A 66 8.58 -11.59 -2.18
C ASP A 66 7.76 -10.81 -3.21
N ILE A 67 7.35 -9.61 -2.81
CA ILE A 67 6.51 -8.68 -3.58
C ILE A 67 7.25 -7.37 -3.89
N GLY A 68 8.54 -7.26 -3.58
CA GLY A 68 9.35 -6.07 -3.90
C GLY A 68 9.04 -4.83 -3.06
N GLN A 69 8.28 -4.96 -1.98
CA GLN A 69 7.89 -3.85 -1.11
C GLN A 69 8.10 -4.21 0.36
N ALA A 70 9.19 -3.70 0.93
CA ALA A 70 9.54 -3.98 2.32
C ALA A 70 8.46 -3.46 3.29
N GLY A 71 7.97 -4.36 4.15
CA GLY A 71 6.98 -4.05 5.19
C GLY A 71 5.52 -4.10 4.74
N ALA A 72 5.21 -4.27 3.45
CA ALA A 72 3.84 -4.45 2.98
C ALA A 72 3.40 -5.92 3.10
N GLY A 73 2.22 -6.16 3.67
CA GLY A 73 1.56 -7.47 3.63
C GLY A 73 0.91 -7.76 2.28
N GLY A 74 0.48 -6.71 1.58
CA GLY A 74 0.01 -6.71 0.21
C GLY A 74 -0.14 -5.27 -0.30
N PHE A 75 -0.42 -5.13 -1.59
CA PHE A 75 -0.83 -3.87 -2.21
C PHE A 75 -1.56 -4.13 -3.54
N HIS A 76 -2.42 -3.18 -3.89
CA HIS A 76 -3.24 -3.19 -5.10
C HIS A 76 -2.63 -2.30 -6.19
N LEU A 77 -2.67 -2.81 -7.42
CA LEU A 77 -2.12 -2.22 -8.64
C LEU A 77 -3.18 -2.20 -9.75
N ASP A 78 -3.06 -1.27 -10.69
CA ASP A 78 -3.84 -1.28 -11.92
C ASP A 78 -2.94 -1.40 -13.15
N LYS A 79 -3.34 -2.26 -14.09
CA LYS A 79 -2.74 -2.29 -15.43
C LYS A 79 -3.77 -2.30 -16.52
N ASN A 80 -3.76 -1.25 -17.34
CA ASN A 80 -4.69 -1.04 -18.44
C ASN A 80 -6.16 -1.04 -17.97
N GLY A 81 -6.45 -0.51 -16.78
CA GLY A 81 -7.80 -0.50 -16.21
C GLY A 81 -8.26 -1.86 -15.69
N GLN A 82 -7.31 -2.75 -15.36
CA GLN A 82 -7.58 -4.03 -14.71
C GLN A 82 -6.88 -4.14 -13.35
N PRO A 83 -7.66 -4.16 -12.25
CA PRO A 83 -7.15 -4.33 -10.89
C PRO A 83 -6.45 -5.68 -10.69
N TYR A 84 -5.37 -5.67 -9.93
CA TYR A 84 -4.77 -6.88 -9.35
C TYR A 84 -4.00 -6.54 -8.06
N SER A 85 -3.73 -7.52 -7.22
CA SER A 85 -2.93 -7.31 -6.01
C SER A 85 -1.83 -8.36 -5.85
N LEU A 86 -0.76 -7.93 -5.16
CA LEU A 86 0.31 -8.80 -4.71
C LEU A 86 0.23 -8.95 -3.20
N VAL A 87 0.32 -10.17 -2.69
CA VAL A 87 0.26 -10.48 -1.26
C VAL A 87 1.52 -11.26 -0.87
N ALA A 88 2.20 -10.81 0.18
CA ALA A 88 3.37 -11.50 0.72
C ALA A 88 2.94 -12.72 1.53
N THR A 89 3.61 -13.86 1.29
CA THR A 89 3.42 -15.06 2.09
C THR A 89 3.85 -14.83 3.54
N SER A 90 2.92 -14.99 4.46
CA SER A 90 3.13 -14.91 5.91
C SER A 90 2.07 -15.73 6.67
N ASP A 91 2.15 -15.74 8.00
CA ASP A 91 1.08 -16.30 8.85
C ASP A 91 -0.24 -15.51 8.73
N GLU A 92 -0.20 -14.29 8.17
CA GLU A 92 -1.33 -13.39 7.95
C GLU A 92 -1.76 -13.33 6.48
N THR A 93 -1.33 -14.30 5.65
CA THR A 93 -1.64 -14.29 4.20
C THR A 93 -3.14 -14.14 3.92
N SER A 94 -4.00 -14.84 4.68
CA SER A 94 -5.45 -14.75 4.46
C SER A 94 -6.03 -13.40 4.85
N LEU A 95 -5.46 -12.76 5.88
CA LEU A 95 -5.81 -11.40 6.30
C LEU A 95 -5.46 -10.42 5.19
N ALA A 96 -4.25 -10.48 4.65
CA ALA A 96 -3.81 -9.64 3.54
C ALA A 96 -4.62 -9.91 2.25
N CYS A 97 -4.91 -11.16 1.90
CA CYS A 97 -5.78 -11.46 0.74
C CYS A 97 -7.19 -10.88 0.91
N SER A 98 -7.77 -10.97 2.11
CA SER A 98 -9.07 -10.37 2.44
C SER A 98 -9.02 -8.84 2.32
N HIS A 99 -7.97 -8.23 2.86
CA HIS A 99 -7.74 -6.79 2.80
C HIS A 99 -7.72 -6.30 1.35
N GLU A 100 -6.82 -6.86 0.53
CA GLU A 100 -6.67 -6.45 -0.88
C GLU A 100 -7.93 -6.73 -1.70
N MET A 101 -8.62 -7.83 -1.43
CA MET A 101 -9.89 -8.14 -2.08
C MET A 101 -10.92 -7.04 -1.85
N ILE A 102 -11.09 -6.60 -0.60
CA ILE A 102 -12.07 -5.58 -0.24
C ILE A 102 -11.66 -4.21 -0.80
N GLU A 103 -10.37 -3.85 -0.72
CA GLU A 103 -9.86 -2.60 -1.29
C GLU A 103 -10.10 -2.50 -2.80
N MET A 104 -9.80 -3.57 -3.55
CA MET A 104 -10.09 -3.65 -4.98
C MET A 104 -11.59 -3.57 -5.27
N LEU A 105 -12.43 -4.16 -4.42
CA LEU A 105 -13.89 -4.08 -4.60
C LEU A 105 -14.41 -2.67 -4.29
N VAL A 106 -13.93 -1.99 -3.26
CA VAL A 106 -14.44 -0.66 -2.92
C VAL A 106 -13.91 0.44 -3.84
N ASP A 107 -12.65 0.33 -4.24
CA ASP A 107 -11.96 1.28 -5.11
C ASP A 107 -11.01 0.58 -6.08
N PRO A 108 -11.55 0.05 -7.21
CA PRO A 108 -10.79 -0.73 -8.18
C PRO A 108 -9.61 0.02 -8.82
N PHE A 109 -9.58 1.35 -8.78
CA PHE A 109 -8.53 2.13 -9.42
C PHE A 109 -7.72 2.96 -8.44
N GLY A 110 -7.83 2.67 -7.13
CA GLY A 110 -7.05 3.31 -6.07
C GLY A 110 -7.13 4.84 -6.09
N SER A 111 -8.25 5.41 -6.55
CA SER A 111 -8.41 6.85 -6.79
C SER A 111 -9.78 7.39 -6.37
N ARG A 112 -10.64 6.54 -5.79
CA ARG A 112 -11.94 6.96 -5.28
C ARG A 112 -11.74 7.86 -4.06
N GLN A 113 -12.40 9.01 -4.08
CA GLN A 113 -12.33 9.97 -2.98
C GLN A 113 -13.71 10.32 -2.43
N VAL A 114 -13.76 10.69 -1.14
CA VAL A 114 -14.97 11.16 -0.45
C VAL A 114 -14.67 12.44 0.32
N ALA A 115 -15.49 13.47 0.09
CA ALA A 115 -15.33 14.76 0.76
C ALA A 115 -15.96 14.78 2.16
N SER A 116 -15.15 15.00 3.20
CA SER A 116 -15.59 15.13 4.59
C SER A 116 -14.74 16.16 5.34
N ASP A 117 -15.19 16.57 6.52
CA ASP A 117 -14.38 17.36 7.45
C ASP A 117 -13.10 16.59 7.83
N SER A 118 -11.98 17.31 7.88
CA SER A 118 -10.68 16.77 8.26
C SER A 118 -10.65 16.32 9.71
N ILE A 119 -9.95 15.22 9.97
CA ILE A 119 -9.57 14.78 11.32
C ILE A 119 -8.50 15.68 11.95
N MET A 120 -7.81 16.51 11.14
CA MET A 120 -6.93 17.56 11.64
C MET A 120 -7.73 18.83 11.91
N GLU A 121 -7.74 19.24 13.18
CA GLU A 121 -8.42 20.46 13.61
C GLU A 121 -7.91 21.68 12.83
N GLY A 122 -8.84 22.51 12.34
CA GLY A 122 -8.55 23.73 11.60
C GLY A 122 -8.19 23.55 10.11
N GLN A 123 -8.08 22.31 9.60
CA GLN A 123 -7.80 22.07 8.17
C GLN A 123 -9.05 22.20 7.27
N GLY A 124 -10.25 22.20 7.87
CA GLY A 124 -11.50 22.35 7.12
C GLY A 124 -11.91 21.08 6.39
N ARG A 125 -12.47 21.23 5.18
CA ARG A 125 -12.99 20.11 4.38
C ARG A 125 -11.91 19.55 3.46
N VAL A 126 -11.78 18.23 3.43
CA VAL A 126 -10.75 17.52 2.67
C VAL A 126 -11.35 16.39 1.85
N SER A 127 -10.56 15.84 0.94
CA SER A 127 -10.94 14.72 0.08
C SER A 127 -10.21 13.46 0.53
N TYR A 128 -10.89 12.58 1.26
CA TYR A 128 -10.31 11.32 1.74
C TYR A 128 -10.15 10.32 0.61
N LEU A 129 -9.03 9.61 0.58
CA LEU A 129 -8.89 8.42 -0.26
C LEU A 129 -9.68 7.27 0.38
N VAL A 130 -10.47 6.54 -0.41
CA VAL A 130 -11.35 5.49 0.09
C VAL A 130 -10.57 4.18 0.23
N GLU A 131 -9.94 3.99 1.37
CA GLU A 131 -9.19 2.78 1.75
C GLU A 131 -9.97 1.97 2.81
N ALA A 132 -10.86 1.07 2.38
CA ALA A 132 -11.89 0.45 3.22
C ALA A 132 -11.39 -0.34 4.44
N CYS A 133 -10.20 -0.91 4.37
CA CYS A 133 -9.59 -1.78 5.37
C CYS A 133 -8.53 -1.03 6.18
N ASP A 134 -7.80 -0.09 5.58
CA ASP A 134 -6.63 0.57 6.18
C ASP A 134 -6.86 1.19 7.57
N PRO A 135 -7.97 1.89 7.85
CA PRO A 135 -8.18 2.48 9.18
C PRO A 135 -8.30 1.47 10.32
N CYS A 136 -8.58 0.20 10.01
CA CYS A 136 -8.74 -0.89 10.96
C CYS A 136 -7.92 -2.14 10.57
N GLU A 137 -6.83 -1.99 9.81
CA GLU A 137 -6.09 -3.12 9.23
C GLU A 137 -5.40 -4.04 10.26
N GLY A 138 -5.20 -3.55 11.48
CA GLY A 138 -4.48 -4.29 12.52
C GLY A 138 -5.13 -5.64 12.83
N ILE A 139 -4.30 -6.68 13.00
CA ILE A 139 -4.76 -8.05 13.28
C ILE A 139 -5.69 -8.16 14.50
N ASP A 140 -5.54 -7.28 15.49
CA ASP A 140 -6.41 -7.23 16.68
C ASP A 140 -7.88 -6.87 16.36
N TYR A 141 -8.14 -6.30 15.18
CA TYR A 141 -9.48 -5.92 14.70
C TYR A 141 -10.03 -6.90 13.67
N ALA A 142 -9.20 -7.83 13.19
CA ALA A 142 -9.60 -8.88 12.27
C ALA A 142 -10.70 -9.77 12.89
N TYR A 143 -11.36 -10.54 12.03
CA TYR A 143 -12.33 -11.54 12.47
C TYR A 143 -12.14 -12.84 11.70
N THR A 144 -12.95 -13.86 12.00
CA THR A 144 -12.82 -15.16 11.36
C THR A 144 -14.03 -15.52 10.51
N VAL A 145 -13.74 -16.13 9.35
CA VAL A 145 -14.72 -16.73 8.46
C VAL A 145 -14.27 -18.15 8.16
N ASN A 146 -15.09 -19.15 8.49
CA ASN A 146 -14.72 -20.57 8.36
C ASN A 146 -13.40 -20.92 9.08
N GLY A 147 -13.09 -20.25 10.19
CA GLY A 147 -11.83 -20.44 10.93
C GLY A 147 -10.60 -19.80 10.29
N VAL A 148 -10.75 -19.09 9.16
CA VAL A 148 -9.70 -18.31 8.51
C VAL A 148 -9.79 -16.85 8.95
N VAL A 149 -8.66 -16.24 9.30
CA VAL A 149 -8.58 -14.82 9.68
C VAL A 149 -8.74 -13.94 8.45
N VAL A 150 -9.60 -12.93 8.53
CA VAL A 150 -9.93 -11.99 7.45
C VAL A 150 -9.99 -10.55 7.99
N SER A 151 -9.82 -9.57 7.11
CA SER A 151 -9.78 -8.15 7.48
C SER A 151 -11.16 -7.63 7.87
N ASP A 152 -11.22 -6.77 8.89
CA ASP A 152 -12.36 -5.86 9.05
C ASP A 152 -12.30 -4.76 7.97
N PHE A 153 -13.44 -4.12 7.74
CA PHE A 153 -13.58 -3.05 6.77
C PHE A 153 -14.63 -2.05 7.23
N TYR A 154 -14.44 -0.78 6.90
CA TYR A 154 -15.42 0.25 7.21
C TYR A 154 -16.63 0.21 6.28
N THR A 155 -17.75 0.75 6.74
CA THR A 155 -18.99 0.88 5.94
C THR A 155 -19.03 2.24 5.23
N PRO A 156 -19.93 2.47 4.26
CA PRO A 156 -20.12 3.79 3.65
C PRO A 156 -20.34 4.94 4.65
N ASN A 157 -20.86 4.64 5.86
CA ASN A 157 -21.09 5.63 6.91
C ASN A 157 -19.79 6.12 7.58
N TYR A 158 -18.63 5.52 7.28
CA TYR A 158 -17.34 5.90 7.88
C TYR A 158 -17.02 7.39 7.73
N PHE A 159 -17.48 8.02 6.65
CA PHE A 159 -17.25 9.44 6.37
C PHE A 159 -18.41 10.35 6.80
N ASP A 160 -19.36 9.85 7.60
CA ASP A 160 -20.44 10.68 8.16
C ASP A 160 -19.88 11.90 8.91
N PRO A 161 -20.61 13.03 8.90
CA PRO A 161 -20.15 14.25 9.56
C PRO A 161 -20.12 14.11 11.09
N VAL A 162 -21.05 13.32 11.65
CA VAL A 162 -21.21 13.16 13.10
C VAL A 162 -21.63 11.73 13.47
N VAL A 163 -21.38 11.35 14.72
CA VAL A 163 -21.84 10.08 15.28
C VAL A 163 -23.36 10.03 15.29
N SER A 164 -23.92 8.90 14.85
CA SER A 164 -25.36 8.61 14.91
C SER A 164 -25.61 7.28 15.62
N GLY A 165 -26.60 7.26 16.53
CA GLY A 165 -26.97 6.06 17.28
C GLY A 165 -27.47 4.95 16.38
N GLY A 166 -27.01 3.71 16.61
CA GLY A 166 -27.41 2.53 15.83
C GLY A 166 -26.72 2.41 14.47
N VAL A 167 -25.85 3.36 14.09
CA VAL A 167 -25.05 3.29 12.88
C VAL A 167 -23.80 2.42 13.11
N ARG A 168 -23.48 1.60 12.12
CA ARG A 168 -22.28 0.76 12.09
C ARG A 168 -21.23 1.41 11.20
N TYR A 169 -20.01 1.60 11.72
CA TYR A 169 -18.90 2.21 10.99
C TYR A 169 -17.87 1.20 10.46
N SER A 170 -17.75 0.00 11.04
CA SER A 170 -17.05 -1.14 10.43
C SER A 170 -17.85 -2.42 10.55
N TYR A 171 -17.59 -3.42 9.71
CA TYR A 171 -18.35 -4.67 9.69
C TYR A 171 -18.40 -5.36 11.06
N ASN A 172 -17.24 -5.55 11.70
CA ASN A 172 -17.14 -6.16 13.02
C ASN A 172 -17.45 -5.16 14.17
N GLY A 173 -17.72 -3.90 13.82
CA GLY A 173 -18.09 -2.84 14.76
C GLY A 173 -16.92 -2.33 15.61
N SER A 174 -15.67 -2.61 15.23
CA SER A 174 -14.46 -2.09 15.90
C SER A 174 -14.39 -0.57 15.82
N ILE A 175 -14.78 0.01 14.69
CA ILE A 175 -14.89 1.46 14.49
C ILE A 175 -16.21 1.95 15.13
N LYS A 176 -16.10 2.89 16.07
CA LYS A 176 -17.21 3.40 16.91
C LYS A 176 -17.73 4.77 16.50
N GLN A 177 -16.97 5.51 15.70
CA GLN A 177 -17.34 6.84 15.22
C GLN A 177 -16.78 7.11 13.82
N PRO A 178 -17.33 8.09 13.08
CA PRO A 178 -16.83 8.44 11.76
C PRO A 178 -15.35 8.80 11.78
N LYS A 179 -14.61 8.39 10.75
CA LYS A 179 -13.18 8.68 10.54
C LYS A 179 -12.27 8.24 11.71
N GLN A 180 -12.73 7.33 12.56
CA GLN A 180 -11.90 6.81 13.64
C GLN A 180 -10.81 5.90 13.07
N LEU A 181 -9.58 6.29 13.35
CA LEU A 181 -8.39 5.50 13.08
C LEU A 181 -8.08 4.57 14.27
N LEU A 182 -7.89 3.27 14.01
CA LEU A 182 -7.52 2.29 15.03
C LEU A 182 -6.01 2.03 15.04
N PRO A 183 -5.43 1.59 16.19
CA PRO A 183 -4.04 1.15 16.27
C PRO A 183 -3.65 0.21 15.13
N GLY A 184 -2.49 0.44 14.51
CA GLY A 184 -2.02 -0.33 13.37
C GLY A 184 -2.55 0.13 12.01
N GLY A 185 -3.50 1.05 11.95
CA GLY A 185 -4.03 1.58 10.69
C GLY A 185 -3.48 2.94 10.26
N TYR A 186 -3.85 3.35 9.05
CA TYR A 186 -3.67 4.72 8.56
C TYR A 186 -4.90 5.25 7.80
N LEU A 187 -4.90 6.55 7.51
CA LEU A 187 -5.93 7.23 6.74
C LEU A 187 -5.28 8.35 5.90
N SER A 188 -5.62 8.42 4.62
CA SER A 188 -5.01 9.36 3.67
C SER A 188 -6.04 10.34 3.10
N TRP A 189 -5.66 11.61 2.89
CA TRP A 189 -6.54 12.61 2.28
C TRP A 189 -5.80 13.74 1.57
N LEU A 190 -6.50 14.43 0.68
CA LEU A 190 -6.02 15.55 -0.10
C LEU A 190 -6.66 16.85 0.38
N VAL A 191 -5.86 17.91 0.44
CA VAL A 191 -6.30 19.28 0.74
C VAL A 191 -6.42 20.04 -0.58
N ALA A 192 -7.64 20.41 -0.97
CA ALA A 192 -7.90 21.01 -2.27
C ALA A 192 -7.24 22.39 -2.43
N GLU A 193 -7.15 23.17 -1.35
CA GLU A 193 -6.61 24.53 -1.35
C GLU A 193 -5.10 24.54 -1.63
N THR A 194 -4.35 23.57 -1.10
CA THR A 194 -2.89 23.52 -1.25
C THR A 194 -2.44 22.52 -2.30
N GLY A 195 -3.26 21.51 -2.58
CA GLY A 195 -2.90 20.34 -3.38
C GLY A 195 -2.03 19.33 -2.62
N ASP A 196 -1.86 19.48 -1.30
CA ASP A 196 -1.06 18.57 -0.50
C ASP A 196 -1.85 17.32 -0.13
N THR A 197 -1.14 16.19 -0.09
CA THR A 197 -1.64 14.94 0.47
C THR A 197 -1.14 14.79 1.91
N TRP A 198 -2.04 14.42 2.81
CA TRP A 198 -1.77 14.16 4.20
C TRP A 198 -2.13 12.72 4.56
N GLN A 199 -1.47 12.20 5.58
CA GLN A 199 -1.71 10.87 6.10
C GLN A 199 -1.66 10.89 7.63
N ALA A 200 -2.65 10.28 8.28
CA ALA A 200 -2.61 9.95 9.69
C ALA A 200 -2.18 8.49 9.85
N LYS A 201 -1.18 8.20 10.69
CA LYS A 201 -0.68 6.86 10.97
C LYS A 201 -0.84 6.54 12.45
N TYR A 202 -1.39 5.38 12.80
CA TYR A 202 -1.50 4.94 14.19
C TYR A 202 -0.62 3.72 14.48
N PHE A 203 0.63 3.76 14.03
CA PHE A 203 1.58 2.65 14.18
C PHE A 203 2.35 2.65 15.50
N THR A 204 2.19 3.70 16.30
CA THR A 204 2.85 3.86 17.61
C THR A 204 1.80 4.18 18.68
N GLN A 205 2.22 4.64 19.87
CA GLN A 205 1.29 4.99 20.95
C GLN A 205 0.32 6.14 20.59
N ASN A 206 0.70 7.01 19.66
CA ASN A 206 -0.09 8.16 19.23
C ASN A 206 -0.27 8.18 17.72
N ILE A 207 -1.33 8.85 17.26
CA ILE A 207 -1.55 9.15 15.84
C ILE A 207 -0.53 10.21 15.39
N GLU A 208 0.18 9.91 14.32
CA GLU A 208 1.12 10.81 13.65
C GLU A 208 0.50 11.36 12.36
N TYR A 209 0.51 12.69 12.22
CA TYR A 209 0.07 13.39 11.01
C TYR A 209 1.27 13.75 10.15
N VAL A 210 1.31 13.22 8.94
CA VAL A 210 2.42 13.38 7.99
C VAL A 210 1.92 14.10 6.74
N ASN A 211 2.56 15.20 6.38
CA ASN A 211 2.36 15.83 5.07
C ASN A 211 3.23 15.10 4.04
N LEU A 212 2.60 14.42 3.09
CA LEU A 212 3.26 13.70 1.99
C LEU A 212 3.60 14.63 0.81
N GLY A 213 3.14 15.88 0.84
CA GLY A 213 3.35 16.88 -0.20
C GLY A 213 2.38 16.71 -1.37
N LYS A 214 2.67 17.39 -2.48
CA LYS A 214 1.85 17.32 -3.70
C LYS A 214 2.22 16.09 -4.49
N LEU A 215 1.43 15.03 -4.39
CA LEU A 215 1.62 13.84 -5.22
C LEU A 215 0.98 14.07 -6.59
N GLN A 216 1.63 13.60 -7.64
CA GLN A 216 1.13 13.69 -9.01
C GLN A 216 0.74 12.30 -9.50
N MET A 217 -0.50 12.15 -9.97
CA MET A 217 -0.90 10.97 -10.73
C MET A 217 -0.18 11.02 -12.08
N GLN A 218 0.80 10.15 -12.28
CA GLN A 218 1.37 9.89 -13.61
C GLN A 218 0.82 8.56 -14.13
N THR A 219 1.61 7.49 -13.98
CA THR A 219 1.24 6.12 -14.38
C THR A 219 0.70 5.27 -13.24
N LYS A 220 0.64 5.82 -12.02
CA LYS A 220 0.19 5.15 -10.78
C LYS A 220 -1.00 5.89 -10.17
N SER A 221 -1.90 5.14 -9.56
CA SER A 221 -3.03 5.61 -8.76
C SER A 221 -2.59 6.28 -7.45
N TRP A 222 -3.51 6.96 -6.77
CA TRP A 222 -3.23 7.59 -5.47
C TRP A 222 -2.80 6.56 -4.43
N ARG A 223 -3.51 5.42 -4.36
CA ARG A 223 -3.19 4.33 -3.44
C ARG A 223 -1.80 3.76 -3.69
N GLU A 224 -1.46 3.45 -4.93
CA GLU A 224 -0.13 2.90 -5.27
C GLU A 224 1.02 3.85 -4.86
N ILE A 225 0.83 5.16 -5.00
CA ILE A 225 1.81 6.14 -4.55
C ILE A 225 1.87 6.15 -3.02
N ILE A 226 0.72 6.21 -2.34
CA ILE A 226 0.65 6.24 -0.87
C ILE A 226 1.24 4.97 -0.24
N ASP A 227 0.92 3.79 -0.76
CA ASP A 227 1.46 2.51 -0.30
C ASP A 227 2.99 2.51 -0.38
N SER A 228 3.54 3.00 -1.50
CA SER A 228 4.99 3.10 -1.68
C SER A 228 5.70 4.03 -0.69
N LEU A 229 4.95 4.97 -0.09
CA LEU A 229 5.43 5.93 0.91
C LEU A 229 5.12 5.47 2.35
N THR A 230 4.32 4.43 2.52
CA THR A 230 3.82 3.96 3.82
C THR A 230 4.68 2.81 4.32
N LEU A 231 5.68 3.13 5.15
CA LEU A 231 6.42 2.12 5.90
C LEU A 231 5.58 1.60 7.07
N LYS A 232 5.08 0.37 6.96
CA LYS A 232 4.44 -0.35 8.07
C LYS A 232 5.53 -0.99 8.95
N PRO A 233 5.45 -0.90 10.29
CA PRO A 233 6.36 -1.63 11.16
C PRO A 233 6.27 -3.14 10.89
N ALA A 234 7.38 -3.86 11.00
CA ALA A 234 7.34 -5.31 10.97
C ALA A 234 6.47 -5.83 12.12
N ILE A 235 5.35 -6.49 11.79
CA ILE A 235 4.42 -7.05 12.77
C ILE A 235 5.17 -8.14 13.56
N ASP A 236 5.12 -8.05 14.89
CA ASP A 236 5.84 -8.94 15.80
C ASP A 236 5.24 -10.36 15.70
N ARG A 237 6.08 -11.29 15.25
CA ARG A 237 5.67 -12.55 14.61
C ARG A 237 5.22 -13.57 15.65
N MET A 238 3.97 -14.03 15.60
CA MET A 238 3.53 -15.19 16.40
C MET A 238 4.18 -16.48 15.88
N LYS A 239 4.87 -17.20 16.76
CA LYS A 239 5.57 -18.46 16.44
C LYS A 239 4.61 -19.65 16.48
N ASN A 240 4.17 -20.17 15.34
CA ASN A 240 3.96 -21.62 15.16
C ASN A 240 3.64 -22.03 13.71
N PRO A 241 4.52 -22.78 13.02
CA PRO A 241 4.21 -23.29 11.68
C PRO A 241 3.40 -24.59 11.73
N LEU A 242 2.28 -24.65 11.00
CA LEU A 242 1.54 -25.88 10.70
C LEU A 242 2.23 -26.66 9.57
N LYS A 243 2.39 -27.99 9.74
CA LYS A 243 3.03 -28.89 8.76
C LYS A 243 2.05 -29.34 7.67
N VAL A 244 2.44 -29.20 6.40
CA VAL A 244 1.67 -29.68 5.23
C VAL A 244 2.39 -30.83 4.51
N ARG A 245 1.60 -31.79 4.02
CA ARG A 245 2.02 -32.94 3.19
C ARG A 245 1.63 -32.69 1.72
N LYS A 246 2.52 -33.06 0.80
CA LYS A 246 2.36 -32.91 -0.67
C LYS A 246 1.20 -33.75 -1.23
N GLY A 247 0.39 -33.16 -2.11
CA GLY A 247 -0.62 -33.83 -2.94
C GLY A 247 -0.31 -33.65 -4.43
N GLN A 248 -0.64 -34.66 -5.24
CA GLN A 248 -0.38 -34.74 -6.69
C GLN A 248 -1.52 -34.14 -7.53
N SER A 249 -1.14 -33.57 -8.68
CA SER A 249 -1.99 -32.91 -9.69
C SER A 249 -2.87 -33.89 -10.49
N SER A 250 -4.05 -33.43 -10.93
CA SER A 250 -4.99 -34.18 -11.77
C SER A 250 -5.42 -33.44 -13.04
N LYS A 251 -5.32 -34.16 -14.17
CA LYS A 251 -5.99 -34.11 -15.49
C LYS A 251 -6.55 -32.78 -16.05
N LYS A 252 -6.13 -32.50 -17.29
CA LYS A 252 -6.49 -31.41 -18.21
C LYS A 252 -8.02 -31.20 -18.35
N MET A 253 -8.49 -29.99 -18.03
CA MET A 253 -9.87 -29.52 -18.21
C MET A 253 -10.09 -29.03 -19.66
N LEU A 254 -11.31 -29.17 -20.18
CA LEU A 254 -11.71 -28.64 -21.49
C LEU A 254 -11.94 -27.11 -21.39
N VAL A 255 -10.95 -26.31 -21.78
CA VAL A 255 -11.04 -24.85 -21.93
C VAL A 255 -10.77 -24.52 -23.41
N SER A 256 -11.50 -23.55 -23.99
CA SER A 256 -11.33 -23.19 -25.41
C SER A 256 -9.94 -22.61 -25.70
N GLU A 257 -9.34 -22.98 -26.84
CA GLU A 257 -7.98 -22.56 -27.21
C GLU A 257 -7.79 -21.04 -27.29
N MET A 258 -8.82 -20.30 -27.70
CA MET A 258 -8.81 -18.83 -27.72
C MET A 258 -8.70 -18.23 -26.31
N ASN A 259 -9.41 -18.80 -25.32
CA ASN A 259 -9.34 -18.33 -23.94
C ASN A 259 -8.00 -18.67 -23.30
N ILE A 260 -7.42 -19.84 -23.63
CA ILE A 260 -6.08 -20.24 -23.16
C ILE A 260 -5.02 -19.27 -23.69
N SER A 261 -4.99 -19.01 -25.01
CA SER A 261 -3.99 -18.10 -25.59
C SER A 261 -4.04 -16.71 -24.97
N ALA A 262 -5.24 -16.20 -24.68
CA ALA A 262 -5.41 -14.87 -24.13
C ALA A 262 -5.07 -14.82 -22.63
N ALA A 263 -5.46 -15.85 -21.85
CA ALA A 263 -5.06 -16.00 -20.45
C ALA A 263 -3.53 -16.12 -20.31
N THR A 264 -2.87 -16.96 -21.11
CA THR A 264 -1.41 -17.09 -21.13
C THR A 264 -0.71 -15.78 -21.52
N GLY A 265 -1.24 -15.05 -22.50
CA GLY A 265 -0.70 -13.73 -22.88
C GLY A 265 -0.77 -12.73 -21.73
N ARG A 266 -1.89 -12.70 -21.00
CA ARG A 266 -2.08 -11.87 -19.82
C ARG A 266 -1.17 -12.28 -18.66
N ALA A 267 -1.10 -13.58 -18.36
CA ALA A 267 -0.23 -14.12 -17.32
C ALA A 267 1.25 -13.76 -17.55
N LYS A 268 1.73 -13.85 -18.80
CA LYS A 268 3.07 -13.38 -19.18
C LYS A 268 3.27 -11.88 -18.92
N SER A 269 2.28 -11.06 -19.30
CA SER A 269 2.33 -9.60 -19.09
C SER A 269 2.35 -9.21 -17.61
N LEU A 270 1.55 -9.86 -16.77
CA LEU A 270 1.56 -9.67 -15.32
C LEU A 270 2.87 -10.16 -14.72
N THR A 271 3.34 -11.35 -15.11
CA THR A 271 4.61 -11.90 -14.61
C THR A 271 5.79 -10.98 -14.91
N ALA A 272 5.86 -10.39 -16.11
CA ALA A 272 6.92 -9.46 -16.48
C ALA A 272 6.94 -8.20 -15.59
N GLU A 273 5.77 -7.66 -15.27
CA GLU A 273 5.63 -6.49 -14.39
C GLU A 273 5.94 -6.80 -12.93
N ILE A 274 5.45 -7.94 -12.44
CA ILE A 274 5.75 -8.41 -11.09
C ILE A 274 7.26 -8.59 -10.90
N ASN A 275 7.94 -9.14 -11.90
CA ASN A 275 9.40 -9.27 -11.85
C ASN A 275 10.08 -7.90 -11.81
N ALA A 276 9.60 -6.93 -12.59
CA ALA A 276 10.11 -5.56 -12.55
C ALA A 276 9.94 -4.88 -11.18
N LEU A 277 8.88 -5.22 -10.41
CA LEU A 277 8.68 -4.73 -9.04
C LEU A 277 9.61 -5.43 -8.03
N ALA A 278 9.82 -6.74 -8.18
CA ALA A 278 10.72 -7.53 -7.33
C ALA A 278 12.20 -7.11 -7.46
N ASP A 279 12.59 -6.55 -8.61
CA ASP A 279 13.95 -6.05 -8.87
C ASP A 279 14.22 -4.65 -8.27
N THR A 280 13.32 -4.17 -7.39
CA THR A 280 13.49 -2.89 -6.69
C THR A 280 14.06 -3.06 -5.28
N VAL A 281 14.84 -2.07 -4.85
CA VAL A 281 15.55 -2.02 -3.58
C VAL A 281 14.99 -0.86 -2.75
N PRO A 282 14.59 -1.10 -1.49
CA PRO A 282 14.15 -0.03 -0.60
C PRO A 282 15.35 0.84 -0.16
N LEU A 283 15.29 2.12 -0.49
CA LEU A 283 16.28 3.12 -0.13
C LEU A 283 15.71 4.13 0.85
N THR A 284 16.36 4.28 2.00
CA THR A 284 15.97 5.21 3.06
C THR A 284 16.78 6.50 2.96
N PHE A 285 16.11 7.60 2.65
CA PHE A 285 16.63 8.95 2.68
C PHE A 285 16.42 9.53 4.07
N SER A 286 17.49 10.04 4.66
CA SER A 286 17.47 10.75 5.94
C SER A 286 18.03 12.15 5.73
N VAL A 287 17.21 13.17 6.00
CA VAL A 287 17.54 14.58 5.88
C VAL A 287 17.52 15.21 7.27
N LEU A 288 18.71 15.47 7.82
CA LEU A 288 18.87 16.12 9.11
C LEU A 288 19.10 17.62 8.92
N PHE A 289 18.24 18.44 9.51
CA PHE A 289 18.42 19.89 9.54
C PHE A 289 19.04 20.30 10.87
N THR A 290 20.09 21.12 10.87
CA THR A 290 20.69 21.65 12.10
C THR A 290 20.84 23.15 11.98
N GLY A 291 20.76 23.89 13.09
CA GLY A 291 21.01 25.33 13.10
C GLY A 291 19.87 26.19 12.52
N GLY A 292 18.66 25.65 12.35
CA GLY A 292 17.47 26.44 12.04
C GLY A 292 16.61 25.83 10.94
N LYS A 293 15.79 26.68 10.31
CA LYS A 293 14.86 26.27 9.25
C LYS A 293 15.58 26.02 7.94
N GLY A 294 15.12 25.05 7.17
CA GLY A 294 15.71 24.74 5.87
C GLY A 294 14.77 23.92 4.99
N LYS A 295 15.12 23.82 3.71
CA LYS A 295 14.33 23.11 2.70
C LYS A 295 15.24 22.46 1.65
N ILE A 296 14.91 21.24 1.24
CA ILE A 296 15.53 20.55 0.11
C ILE A 296 14.46 19.84 -0.73
N THR A 297 14.64 19.83 -2.04
CA THR A 297 13.74 19.23 -3.03
C THR A 297 14.54 18.23 -3.85
N PHE A 298 14.00 17.03 -4.03
CA PHE A 298 14.58 15.96 -4.86
C PHE A 298 13.71 15.76 -6.10
N SER A 299 14.31 15.74 -7.29
CA SER A 299 13.55 15.46 -8.52
C SER A 299 14.30 14.48 -9.42
N ALA A 300 13.63 13.40 -9.79
CA ALA A 300 14.05 12.46 -10.82
C ALA A 300 12.81 11.82 -11.46
N ASP A 301 12.95 11.29 -12.67
CA ASP A 301 11.84 10.59 -13.35
C ASP A 301 11.52 9.25 -12.68
N ASP A 302 12.52 8.63 -12.06
CA ASP A 302 12.47 7.33 -11.40
C ASP A 302 12.42 7.43 -9.86
N LEU A 303 12.19 8.62 -9.32
CA LEU A 303 12.04 8.85 -7.88
C LEU A 303 10.54 8.91 -7.53
N PRO A 304 10.00 7.93 -6.78
CA PRO A 304 8.62 7.97 -6.30
C PRO A 304 8.31 9.26 -5.51
N GLY A 305 7.26 9.96 -5.91
CA GLY A 305 6.86 11.25 -5.30
C GLY A 305 7.71 12.45 -5.74
N SER A 306 8.42 12.37 -6.86
CA SER A 306 9.14 13.47 -7.48
C SER A 306 8.19 14.55 -8.07
N PRO A 307 8.44 15.86 -7.88
CA PRO A 307 9.51 16.43 -7.05
C PRO A 307 9.15 16.32 -5.56
N ARG A 308 10.05 15.72 -4.78
CA ARG A 308 9.84 15.48 -3.36
C ARG A 308 10.44 16.60 -2.53
N VAL A 309 9.58 17.34 -1.83
CA VAL A 309 9.97 18.51 -1.03
C VAL A 309 10.04 18.14 0.44
N ILE A 310 11.19 18.36 1.08
CA ILE A 310 11.41 18.18 2.51
C ILE A 310 11.77 19.52 3.13
N SER A 311 11.02 19.97 4.13
CA SER A 311 11.34 21.17 4.90
C SER A 311 11.31 20.92 6.39
N TYR A 312 12.06 21.75 7.11
CA TYR A 312 12.04 21.83 8.56
C TYR A 312 11.78 23.29 8.93
N ASP A 313 10.53 23.62 9.21
CA ASP A 313 10.05 24.99 9.41
C ASP A 313 9.48 25.22 10.82
N ASN A 314 9.27 24.13 11.57
CA ASN A 314 8.73 24.11 12.92
C ASN A 314 9.55 23.17 13.82
N PRO A 315 10.07 23.65 14.96
CA PRO A 315 10.82 22.83 15.92
C PRO A 315 10.08 21.60 16.47
N SER A 316 8.75 21.54 16.36
CA SER A 316 7.98 20.35 16.76
C SER A 316 8.01 19.21 15.72
N GLN A 317 8.52 19.46 14.51
CA GLN A 317 8.68 18.42 13.49
C GLN A 317 9.79 17.44 13.89
N LYS A 318 9.60 16.14 13.64
CA LYS A 318 10.66 15.14 13.82
C LYS A 318 11.90 15.52 13.01
N ASN A 319 13.09 15.25 13.53
CA ASN A 319 14.34 15.57 12.86
C ASN A 319 15.39 14.53 13.28
N PRO A 320 15.99 13.76 12.36
CA PRO A 320 15.91 13.88 10.90
C PRO A 320 14.52 13.59 10.32
N GLN A 321 14.23 14.22 9.18
CA GLN A 321 13.12 13.86 8.31
C GLN A 321 13.54 12.64 7.50
N VAL A 322 12.80 11.54 7.60
CA VAL A 322 13.17 10.26 6.99
C VAL A 322 12.05 9.80 6.06
N PHE A 323 12.42 9.31 4.88
CA PHE A 323 11.52 8.65 3.95
C PHE A 323 12.19 7.50 3.22
N THR A 324 11.43 6.51 2.80
CA THR A 324 11.93 5.42 1.96
C THR A 324 11.27 5.47 0.59
N VAL A 325 12.00 5.01 -0.42
CA VAL A 325 11.52 4.81 -1.79
C VAL A 325 12.04 3.48 -2.31
N ASN A 326 11.26 2.76 -3.11
CA ASN A 326 11.72 1.58 -3.84
C ASN A 326 12.20 2.02 -5.21
N GLN A 327 13.44 1.67 -5.57
CA GLN A 327 14.03 1.98 -6.87
C GLN A 327 14.72 0.75 -7.46
N SER A 328 14.81 0.64 -8.79
CA SER A 328 15.48 -0.49 -9.45
C SER A 328 16.90 -0.68 -8.93
N ALA A 329 17.44 -1.91 -8.91
CA ALA A 329 18.80 -2.19 -8.42
C ALA A 329 19.93 -1.68 -9.35
N ASP A 330 19.93 -0.39 -9.70
CA ASP A 330 20.80 0.25 -10.70
C ASP A 330 21.34 1.61 -10.22
N TRP A 331 22.07 2.30 -11.10
CA TRP A 331 22.48 3.70 -10.88
C TRP A 331 21.31 4.66 -11.08
N HIS A 332 21.11 5.53 -10.09
CA HIS A 332 20.12 6.61 -10.13
C HIS A 332 20.79 7.97 -10.14
N LEU A 333 20.17 8.90 -10.84
CA LEU A 333 20.56 10.31 -10.86
C LEU A 333 19.38 11.17 -10.44
N THR A 334 19.40 11.65 -9.20
CA THR A 334 18.36 12.54 -8.68
C THR A 334 18.89 13.97 -8.63
N SER A 335 18.14 14.93 -9.17
CA SER A 335 18.45 16.34 -9.00
C SER A 335 18.04 16.81 -7.60
N LYS A 336 18.79 17.75 -7.03
CA LYS A 336 18.53 18.36 -5.73
C LYS A 336 18.54 19.88 -5.83
N SER A 337 17.59 20.54 -5.17
CA SER A 337 17.60 21.98 -5.00
C SER A 337 17.08 22.42 -3.63
N GLY A 338 17.59 23.51 -3.06
CA GLY A 338 17.14 23.95 -1.74
C GLY A 338 18.00 25.02 -1.07
N ALA A 339 17.75 25.22 0.22
CA ALA A 339 18.48 26.14 1.07
C ALA A 339 18.69 25.51 2.45
N ALA A 340 19.96 25.41 2.87
CA ALA A 340 20.32 25.03 4.23
C ALA A 340 20.02 26.19 5.21
N PRO A 341 19.86 25.90 6.52
CA PRO A 341 19.64 26.94 7.51
C PRO A 341 20.81 27.92 7.59
N ASP A 342 20.55 29.24 7.69
CA ASP A 342 21.56 30.33 7.61
C ASP A 342 22.83 30.12 8.46
N LYS A 343 22.68 29.53 9.66
CA LYS A 343 23.79 29.24 10.59
C LYS A 343 23.96 27.75 10.84
N GLY A 344 23.49 26.94 9.92
CA GLY A 344 23.28 25.52 10.09
C GLY A 344 23.72 24.69 8.90
N LYS A 345 23.29 23.43 8.90
CA LYS A 345 23.55 22.50 7.80
C LYS A 345 22.39 21.55 7.58
N ILE A 346 22.33 21.02 6.35
CA ILE A 346 21.54 19.86 5.98
C ILE A 346 22.49 18.68 5.82
N SER A 347 22.26 17.57 6.51
CA SER A 347 22.97 16.31 6.30
C SER A 347 22.02 15.32 5.62
N LEU A 348 22.34 14.95 4.37
CA LEU A 348 21.61 13.97 3.58
C LEU A 348 22.33 12.64 3.62
N ARG A 349 21.61 11.57 3.96
CA ARG A 349 22.08 10.18 3.91
C ARG A 349 21.09 9.34 3.11
N ILE A 350 21.58 8.42 2.28
CA ILE A 350 20.77 7.41 1.61
C ILE A 350 21.30 6.05 2.03
N LYS A 351 20.42 5.20 2.53
CA LYS A 351 20.76 3.86 3.00
C LYS A 351 19.97 2.79 2.28
N LYS A 352 20.62 1.65 2.03
CA LYS A 352 20.02 0.39 1.64
C LYS A 352 20.09 -0.54 2.84
N GLY A 353 18.95 -0.78 3.49
CA GLY A 353 18.94 -1.39 4.83
C GLY A 353 19.82 -0.57 5.79
N ASP A 354 20.83 -1.21 6.39
CA ASP A 354 21.78 -0.54 7.29
C ASP A 354 23.00 0.08 6.58
N THR A 355 23.20 -0.24 5.30
CA THR A 355 24.36 0.22 4.52
C THR A 355 24.13 1.63 3.99
N GLU A 356 25.01 2.57 4.34
CA GLU A 356 25.02 3.91 3.75
C GLU A 356 25.65 3.87 2.35
N ILE A 357 24.85 4.20 1.34
CA ILE A 357 25.28 4.23 -0.08
C ILE A 357 25.53 5.65 -0.58
N TYR A 358 25.08 6.66 0.15
CA TYR A 358 25.30 8.07 -0.17
C TYR A 358 25.29 8.95 1.08
N SER A 359 26.17 9.96 1.08
CA SER A 359 26.39 10.87 2.20
C SER A 359 26.84 12.23 1.71
N GLU A 360 26.11 13.30 2.03
CA GLU A 360 26.54 14.67 1.74
C GLU A 360 26.04 15.66 2.82
N ASP A 361 26.84 16.68 3.12
CA ASP A 361 26.51 17.75 4.06
C ASP A 361 26.52 19.11 3.34
N TYR A 362 25.48 19.92 3.52
CA TYR A 362 25.33 21.24 2.92
C TYR A 362 25.29 22.32 4.01
N ALA A 363 26.25 23.24 4.02
CA ALA A 363 26.33 24.32 5.00
C ALA A 363 25.63 25.61 4.52
N GLY A 364 24.98 26.33 5.44
CA GLY A 364 24.13 27.49 5.19
C GLY A 364 24.80 28.81 4.82
N LYS A 365 26.06 28.84 4.38
CA LYS A 365 26.71 30.09 3.94
C LYS A 365 26.19 30.53 2.57
N ASN A 366 24.98 31.09 2.51
CA ASN A 366 24.37 31.78 1.35
C ASN A 366 24.43 31.06 -0.01
N ASN A 367 24.71 29.75 -0.03
CA ASN A 367 24.81 28.99 -1.26
C ASN A 367 23.52 28.19 -1.45
N PRO A 368 22.76 28.42 -2.53
CA PRO A 368 21.65 27.55 -2.85
C PRO A 368 22.20 26.14 -3.08
N ILE A 369 21.55 25.15 -2.47
CA ILE A 369 21.79 23.76 -2.80
C ILE A 369 21.27 23.59 -4.21
N VAL A 370 22.14 23.29 -5.17
CA VAL A 370 21.78 22.95 -6.55
C VAL A 370 22.76 21.90 -7.03
N GLY A 371 22.26 20.81 -7.60
CA GLY A 371 23.11 19.80 -8.22
C GLY A 371 22.37 18.49 -8.39
N SER A 372 23.14 17.42 -8.59
CA SER A 372 22.60 16.06 -8.65
C SER A 372 23.26 15.17 -7.60
N ILE A 373 22.58 14.09 -7.26
CA ILE A 373 23.08 12.99 -6.47
C ILE A 373 23.09 11.76 -7.37
N ALA A 374 24.23 11.08 -7.43
CA ALA A 374 24.37 9.82 -8.13
C ALA A 374 24.62 8.74 -7.07
N TYR A 375 23.79 7.70 -7.06
CA TYR A 375 23.90 6.59 -6.12
C TYR A 375 23.48 5.30 -6.82
N ASN A 376 24.06 4.18 -6.39
CA ASN A 376 23.76 2.87 -6.93
C ASN A 376 22.93 2.07 -5.92
N ALA A 377 21.68 1.77 -6.26
CA ALA A 377 20.79 0.98 -5.42
C ALA A 377 21.16 -0.51 -5.39
N GLY A 378 21.86 -1.00 -6.42
CA GLY A 378 22.38 -2.36 -6.50
C GLY A 378 23.65 -2.60 -5.67
N ALA A 379 24.36 -1.54 -5.27
CA ALA A 379 25.63 -1.62 -4.54
C ALA A 379 25.53 -2.18 -3.11
#